data_AF-A0A3D2TIF2-F1
#
_entry.id   AF-A0A3D2TIF2-F1
#
_cell.length_a   1.000
_cell.length_b   1.000
_cell.length_c   1.000
_cell.angle_alpha   90.00
_cell.angle_beta   90.00
_cell.angle_gamma   90.00
#
_symmetry.space_group_name_H-M   'P 1'
#
loop_
_entity.id
_entity.type
_entity.pdbx_description
1 polymer ?
#
loop_
_entity_poly.entity_id
_entity_poly.type
_entity_poly.pdbx_seq_one_letter_code
_entity_poly.pdbx_strand_id
1 'polypeptide(L)'
;MRRLLARVGHRVQRLTRVAIGPIRLGEMPAGTVRRLTSEEIKKLRAYVRQAEQKPHNNQKRLDRPATRQAVLSWRDRKQQAAAGKHSAKKPNRRGGQR
;
A
#
# COMPACT_ATOMS: atom_id res chain seq x y z
N MET A 1 -4.70 -10.99 15.52
CA MET A 1 -5.14 -12.38 15.26
C MET A 1 -6.24 -12.85 16.20
N ARG A 2 -6.09 -12.84 17.54
CA ARG A 2 -7.14 -13.32 18.45
C ARG A 2 -8.52 -12.71 18.19
N ARG A 3 -8.60 -11.38 17.96
CA ARG A 3 -9.85 -10.69 17.60
C ARG A 3 -10.47 -11.15 16.27
N LEU A 4 -9.63 -11.49 15.29
CA LEU A 4 -10.10 -11.91 13.97
C LEU A 4 -10.75 -13.30 14.06
N LEU A 5 -10.05 -14.24 14.71
CA LEU A 5 -10.54 -15.62 14.87
C LEU A 5 -11.76 -15.69 15.81
N ALA A 6 -11.83 -14.82 16.81
CA ALA A 6 -13.02 -14.73 17.66
C ALA A 6 -14.28 -14.33 16.87
N ARG A 7 -14.16 -13.46 15.86
CA ARG A 7 -15.31 -13.05 15.02
C ARG A 7 -15.89 -14.19 14.17
N VAL A 8 -15.08 -15.20 13.86
CA VAL A 8 -15.51 -16.39 13.11
C VAL A 8 -15.82 -17.57 14.05
N GLY A 9 -15.93 -17.33 15.37
CA GLY A 9 -16.33 -18.35 16.34
C GLY A 9 -15.20 -19.29 16.81
N HIS A 10 -13.94 -18.99 16.50
CA HIS A 10 -12.82 -19.85 16.86
C HIS A 10 -11.96 -19.27 17.98
N ARG A 11 -11.88 -20.01 19.10
CA ARG A 11 -11.03 -19.65 20.25
C ARG A 11 -9.57 -20.02 19.97
N VAL A 12 -8.68 -19.07 20.19
CA VAL A 12 -7.23 -19.28 20.08
C VAL A 12 -6.70 -19.94 21.34
N GLN A 13 -6.22 -21.19 21.23
CA GLN A 13 -5.60 -21.93 22.34
C GLN A 13 -4.14 -21.52 22.57
N ARG A 14 -3.34 -21.41 21.49
CA ARG A 14 -1.94 -20.99 21.52
C ARG A 14 -1.65 -20.04 20.38
N LEU A 15 -0.88 -18.98 20.66
CA LEU A 15 -0.41 -18.04 19.64
C LEU A 15 1.05 -17.69 19.94
N THR A 16 1.94 -18.11 19.05
CA THR A 16 3.38 -17.85 19.17
C THR A 16 3.86 -17.12 17.93
N ARG A 17 4.64 -16.06 18.13
CA ARG A 17 5.26 -15.31 17.03
C ARG A 17 6.60 -15.97 16.69
N VAL A 18 6.65 -16.67 15.56
CA VAL A 18 7.84 -17.42 15.12
C VAL A 18 8.84 -16.57 14.33
N ALA A 19 8.45 -15.36 13.91
CA ALA A 19 9.31 -14.45 13.16
C ALA A 19 8.86 -13.00 13.30
N ILE A 20 9.78 -12.06 13.09
CA ILE A 20 9.52 -10.63 12.92
C ILE A 20 10.26 -10.17 11.66
N GLY A 21 9.49 -9.83 10.62
CA GLY A 21 10.06 -9.52 9.31
C GLY A 21 10.98 -10.66 8.84
N PRO A 22 12.24 -10.39 8.48
CA PRO A 22 13.17 -11.41 7.99
C PRO A 22 13.82 -12.24 9.11
N ILE A 23 13.59 -11.92 10.38
CA ILE A 23 14.24 -12.58 11.52
C ILE A 23 13.33 -13.69 12.07
N ARG A 24 13.87 -14.91 12.19
CA ARG A 24 13.16 -16.07 12.72
C ARG A 24 13.57 -16.37 14.16
N LEU A 25 12.64 -16.93 14.93
CA LEU A 25 12.85 -17.37 16.31
C LEU A 25 13.82 -18.56 16.37
N GLY A 26 13.74 -19.48 15.39
CA GLY A 26 14.55 -20.69 15.38
C GLY A 26 14.24 -21.59 16.59
N GLU A 27 15.29 -22.20 17.14
CA GLU A 27 15.22 -23.13 18.28
C GLU A 27 15.47 -22.43 19.63
N MET A 28 15.25 -21.11 19.69
CA MET A 28 15.54 -20.33 20.88
C MET A 28 14.57 -20.66 22.04
N PRO A 29 15.07 -21.02 23.24
CA PRO A 29 14.21 -21.33 24.38
C PRO A 29 13.40 -20.13 24.86
N ALA A 30 12.25 -20.40 25.49
CA ALA A 30 11.40 -19.36 26.05
C ALA A 30 12.16 -18.53 27.10
N GLY A 31 11.98 -17.21 27.06
CA GLY A 31 12.62 -16.28 27.99
C GLY A 31 14.08 -15.95 27.70
N THR A 32 14.69 -16.55 26.67
CA THR A 32 16.08 -16.27 26.31
C THR A 32 16.20 -15.14 25.28
N VAL A 33 17.38 -14.53 25.23
CA VAL A 33 17.74 -13.50 24.26
C VAL A 33 19.04 -13.88 23.56
N ARG A 34 19.12 -13.59 22.27
CA ARG A 34 20.28 -13.85 21.43
C ARG A 34 20.70 -12.57 20.70
N ARG A 35 22.01 -12.36 20.55
CA ARG A 35 22.55 -11.32 19.66
C ARG A 35 22.28 -11.70 18.20
N LEU A 36 21.78 -10.73 17.42
CA LEU A 36 21.58 -10.92 15.99
C LEU A 36 22.92 -11.10 15.29
N THR A 37 22.97 -11.98 14.30
CA THR A 37 24.17 -12.14 13.47
C THR A 37 24.32 -10.96 12.50
N SER A 38 25.53 -10.72 11.99
CA SER A 38 25.76 -9.65 11.00
C SER A 38 24.86 -9.79 9.76
N GLU A 39 24.59 -11.03 9.33
CA GLU A 39 23.69 -11.31 8.22
C GLU A 39 22.24 -10.93 8.52
N GLU A 40 21.76 -11.26 9.71
CA GLU A 40 20.42 -10.91 10.17
C GLU A 40 20.24 -9.40 10.25
N ILE A 41 21.24 -8.69 10.75
CA ILE A 41 21.24 -7.21 10.79
C ILE A 41 21.16 -6.64 9.37
N LYS A 42 21.95 -7.18 8.43
CA LYS A 42 21.92 -6.75 7.02
C LYS A 42 20.54 -6.99 6.40
N LYS A 43 19.96 -8.17 6.61
CA LYS A 43 18.60 -8.53 6.13
C LYS A 43 17.54 -7.61 6.73
N LEU A 44 17.61 -7.31 8.03
CA LEU A 44 16.68 -6.43 8.71
C LEU A 44 16.73 -5.01 8.15
N ARG A 45 17.93 -4.45 7.97
CA ARG A 45 18.12 -3.11 7.39
C ARG A 45 17.59 -3.04 5.95
N ALA A 46 17.87 -4.06 5.13
CA ALA A 46 17.36 -4.14 3.77
C ALA A 46 15.82 -4.21 3.75
N TYR A 47 15.22 -5.01 4.64
CA TYR A 47 13.76 -5.16 4.75
C TYR A 47 13.06 -3.84 5.07
N VAL A 48 13.62 -3.04 5.99
CA VAL A 48 13.06 -1.71 6.34
C VAL A 48 13.12 -0.77 5.13
N ARG A 49 14.27 -0.66 4.45
CA ARG A 49 14.42 0.19 3.26
C ARG A 49 13.42 -0.17 2.16
N GLN A 50 13.18 -1.47 1.94
CA GLN A 50 12.19 -1.94 0.97
C GLN A 50 10.75 -1.59 1.38
N ALA A 51 10.44 -1.66 2.68
CA ALA A 51 9.12 -1.31 3.19
C ALA A 51 8.81 0.19 3.01
N GLU A 52 9.81 1.06 3.13
CA GLU A 52 9.68 2.50 2.88
C GLU A 52 9.48 2.83 1.40
N GLN A 53 10.13 2.09 0.50
CA GLN A 53 10.03 2.30 -0.94
C GLN A 53 8.68 1.91 -1.53
N LYS A 54 7.93 0.99 -0.88
CA LYS A 54 6.58 0.63 -1.32
C LYS A 54 5.60 1.62 -0.70
N PRO A 55 4.99 2.54 -1.48
CA PRO A 55 3.96 3.39 -0.93
C PRO A 55 2.82 2.49 -0.45
N HIS A 56 2.62 2.41 0.87
CA HIS A 56 1.40 1.88 1.42
C HIS A 56 0.29 2.81 0.93
N ASN A 57 -0.44 2.36 -0.09
CA ASN A 57 -1.49 3.12 -0.74
C ASN A 57 -2.71 3.28 0.17
N ASN A 58 -2.55 4.08 1.23
CA ASN A 58 -3.63 4.59 2.04
C ASN A 58 -4.17 5.91 1.45
N GLN A 59 -3.44 6.51 0.50
CA GLN A 59 -3.87 7.70 -0.24
C GLN A 59 -5.19 7.45 -0.99
N LYS A 60 -5.40 6.24 -1.54
CA LYS A 60 -6.66 5.85 -2.19
C LYS A 60 -7.91 5.83 -1.27
N ARG A 61 -7.73 5.99 0.05
CA ARG A 61 -8.84 6.13 1.00
C ARG A 61 -9.13 7.58 1.37
N LEU A 62 -8.15 8.47 1.27
CA LEU A 62 -8.34 9.91 1.56
C LEU A 62 -8.81 10.70 0.33
N ASP A 63 -8.49 10.24 -0.89
CA ASP A 63 -8.95 10.85 -2.15
C ASP A 63 -10.38 10.45 -2.54
N ARG A 64 -10.99 9.46 -1.87
CA ARG A 64 -12.35 9.04 -2.16
C ARG A 64 -13.32 10.08 -1.58
N PRO A 65 -14.16 10.72 -2.41
CA PRO A 65 -15.05 11.78 -1.96
C PRO A 65 -15.96 11.28 -0.82
N ALA A 66 -15.89 11.96 0.33
CA ALA A 66 -16.56 11.57 1.57
C ALA A 66 -18.09 11.69 1.48
N THR A 67 -18.60 12.50 0.54
CA THR A 67 -20.01 12.84 0.39
C THR A 67 -20.56 12.41 -0.97
N ARG A 68 -21.85 12.04 -1.00
CA ARG A 68 -22.55 11.58 -2.22
C ARG A 68 -22.51 12.62 -3.35
N GLN A 69 -22.65 13.91 -3.05
CA GLN A 69 -22.53 14.99 -4.04
C GLN A 69 -21.11 15.09 -4.62
N ALA A 70 -20.08 14.96 -3.78
CA ALA A 70 -18.68 14.96 -4.23
C ALA A 70 -18.34 13.72 -5.07
N VAL A 71 -18.98 12.57 -4.81
CA VAL A 71 -18.87 11.37 -5.67
C VAL A 71 -19.50 11.62 -7.04
N LEU A 72 -20.68 12.25 -7.09
CA LEU A 72 -21.38 12.55 -8.34
C LEU A 72 -20.59 13.56 -9.19
N SER A 73 -20.13 14.66 -8.59
CA SER A 73 -19.34 15.68 -9.31
C SER A 73 -17.97 15.18 -9.78
N TRP A 74 -17.33 14.28 -9.02
CA TRP A 74 -16.09 13.61 -9.45
C TRP A 74 -16.35 12.66 -10.62
N ARG A 75 -17.48 11.94 -10.63
CA ARG A 75 -17.89 11.08 -11.76
C ARG A 75 -18.17 11.91 -13.01
N ASP A 76 -18.92 13.01 -12.88
CA ASP A 76 -19.23 13.90 -14.00
C ASP A 76 -17.96 14.52 -14.58
N ARG A 77 -17.06 15.03 -13.73
CA ARG A 77 -15.75 15.54 -14.15
C ARG A 77 -14.92 14.48 -14.89
N LYS A 78 -14.96 13.22 -14.43
CA LYS A 78 -14.26 12.11 -15.09
C LYS A 78 -14.86 11.75 -16.44
N GLN A 79 -16.19 11.80 -16.59
CA GLN A 79 -16.86 11.58 -17.87
C GLN A 79 -16.54 12.69 -18.88
N GLN A 80 -16.53 13.96 -18.44
CA GLN A 80 -16.13 15.10 -19.27
C GLN A 80 -14.65 15.02 -19.71
N ALA A 81 -13.75 14.64 -18.80
CA ALA A 81 -12.33 14.45 -19.11
C ALA A 81 -12.06 13.24 -20.05
N ALA A 82 -12.94 12.24 -20.07
CA ALA A 82 -12.89 11.15 -21.04
C ALA A 82 -13.43 11.59 -22.41
N ALA A 83 -14.50 12.39 -22.45
CA ALA A 83 -15.08 12.94 -23.68
C ALA A 83 -14.15 13.95 -24.38
N GLY A 84 -13.40 14.76 -23.62
CA GLY A 84 -12.46 15.75 -24.17
C GLY A 84 -11.23 15.17 -24.89
N LYS A 85 -10.96 13.87 -24.75
CA LYS A 85 -9.82 13.21 -25.43
C LYS A 85 -10.04 12.99 -26.93
N HIS A 86 -11.26 13.12 -27.44
CA HIS A 86 -11.56 12.98 -28.87
C HIS A 86 -11.56 14.29 -29.66
N SER A 87 -11.43 15.47 -29.01
CA SER A 87 -11.59 16.76 -29.70
C SER A 87 -10.30 17.59 -29.90
N ALA A 88 -9.14 17.16 -29.40
CA ALA A 88 -7.90 17.92 -29.55
C ALA A 88 -7.17 17.60 -30.88
N LYS A 89 -7.79 17.91 -32.02
CA LYS A 89 -7.10 17.95 -33.32
C LYS A 89 -6.27 19.25 -33.37
N LYS A 90 -4.94 19.13 -33.24
CA LYS A 90 -3.96 20.23 -33.32
C LYS A 90 -4.22 21.12 -34.55
N PRO A 91 -4.34 22.46 -34.44
CA PRO A 91 -4.35 23.31 -35.62
C PRO A 91 -2.95 23.31 -36.26
N ASN A 92 -2.91 22.96 -37.55
CA ASN A 92 -1.72 22.95 -38.39
C ASN A 92 -1.22 24.38 -38.61
N ARG A 93 -0.07 24.75 -38.03
CA ARG A 93 0.64 25.97 -38.41
C ARG A 93 1.31 25.73 -39.77
N ARG A 94 0.67 26.19 -40.85
CA ARG A 94 1.32 26.35 -42.15
C ARG A 94 0.95 27.70 -42.77
N GLY A 95 1.98 28.50 -43.01
CA GLY A 95 2.16 29.20 -44.28
C GLY A 95 1.77 30.67 -44.32
N GLY A 96 2.80 31.52 -44.33
CA GLY A 96 3.05 32.46 -45.44
C GLY A 96 2.27 33.78 -45.45
N GLN A 97 3.04 34.87 -45.48
CA GLN A 97 2.93 36.04 -46.38
C GLN A 97 4.15 36.93 -46.08
N ARG A 98 5.05 37.06 -47.06
CA ARG A 98 5.20 38.16 -48.03
C ARG A 98 5.92 39.36 -47.43
#